data_AF-A0A429HSD9-F1
#
_entry.id   AF-A0A429HSD9-F1
#
_cell.length_a   1.000
_cell.length_b   1.000
_cell.length_c   1.000
_cell.angle_alpha   90.00
_cell.angle_beta   90.00
_cell.angle_gamma   90.00
#
_symmetry.space_group_name_H-M   'P 1'
#
loop_
_entity.id
_entity.type
_entity.pdbx_description
1 polymer ?
#
loop_
_entity_poly.entity_id
_entity_poly.type
_entity_poly.pdbx_seq_one_letter_code
_entity_poly.pdbx_strand_id
1 'polypeptide(L)'
;MTASENASLEARAADHVSAVLLEQLADKLGRRAPGTVVFGEPIVSQDITVIPVARIGFGFGGNTGQQAGEDGVVGGGVEAKPLGFIEIKEGKAVYKPIRDPWVNVLVPLAGGALAGAAILRYLARRGRH
;
A
#
# COMPACT_ATOMS: atom_id res chain seq x y z
N MET A 1 -11.77 -1.65 -53.68
CA MET A 1 -11.14 -0.83 -52.64
C MET A 1 -11.95 -1.00 -51.34
N THR A 2 -11.95 -2.19 -50.73
CA THR A 2 -12.89 -2.50 -49.63
C THR A 2 -12.29 -3.37 -48.53
N ALA A 3 -11.41 -4.32 -48.87
CA ALA A 3 -10.80 -5.21 -47.87
C ALA A 3 -9.78 -4.51 -46.95
N SER A 4 -8.96 -3.61 -47.51
CA SER A 4 -7.91 -2.91 -46.75
C SER A 4 -8.46 -1.86 -45.78
N GLU A 5 -9.57 -1.22 -46.16
CA GLU A 5 -10.24 -0.21 -45.33
C GLU A 5 -10.97 -0.86 -44.15
N ASN A 6 -11.69 -1.96 -44.38
CA ASN A 6 -12.36 -2.70 -43.31
C ASN A 6 -11.39 -3.29 -42.28
N ALA A 7 -10.25 -3.84 -42.72
CA ALA A 7 -9.23 -4.34 -41.81
C ALA A 7 -8.66 -3.24 -40.89
N SER A 8 -8.52 -2.01 -41.40
CA SER A 8 -8.07 -0.87 -40.60
C SER A 8 -9.11 -0.36 -39.60
N LEU A 9 -10.41 -0.52 -39.92
CA LEU A 9 -11.52 -0.17 -39.04
C LEU A 9 -11.68 -1.19 -37.92
N GLU A 10 -11.51 -2.48 -38.22
CA GLU A 10 -11.54 -3.56 -37.23
C GLU A 10 -10.37 -3.45 -36.23
N ALA A 11 -9.16 -3.13 -36.70
CA ALA A 11 -8.00 -2.90 -35.83
C ALA A 11 -8.23 -1.71 -34.88
N ARG A 12 -8.75 -0.59 -35.40
CA ARG A 12 -9.09 0.59 -34.58
C ARG A 12 -10.21 0.31 -33.58
N ALA A 13 -11.19 -0.51 -33.96
CA ALA A 13 -12.26 -0.93 -33.05
C ALA A 13 -11.72 -1.83 -31.92
N ALA A 14 -10.81 -2.76 -32.22
CA ALA A 14 -10.18 -3.63 -31.23
C ALA A 14 -9.33 -2.85 -30.20
N ASP A 15 -8.58 -1.85 -30.65
CA ASP A 15 -7.82 -0.95 -29.77
C ASP A 15 -8.73 -0.14 -28.86
N HIS A 16 -9.84 0.39 -29.40
CA HIS A 16 -10.80 1.17 -28.61
C HIS A 16 -11.52 0.31 -27.57
N VAL A 17 -11.93 -0.91 -27.92
CA VAL A 17 -12.53 -1.86 -26.98
C VAL A 17 -11.54 -2.22 -25.87
N SER A 18 -10.27 -2.45 -26.22
CA SER A 18 -9.22 -2.75 -25.24
C SER A 18 -8.97 -1.57 -24.29
N ALA A 19 -8.94 -0.34 -24.81
CA ALA A 19 -8.81 0.87 -24.00
C ALA A 19 -9.99 1.03 -23.03
N VAL A 20 -11.23 0.83 -23.50
CA VAL A 20 -12.43 0.90 -22.65
C VAL A 20 -12.41 -0.19 -21.57
N LEU A 21 -11.95 -1.40 -21.89
CA LEU A 21 -11.82 -2.49 -20.91
C LEU A 21 -10.73 -2.19 -19.87
N LEU A 22 -9.60 -1.61 -20.28
CA LEU A 22 -8.54 -1.17 -19.37
C LEU A 22 -9.01 -0.05 -18.45
N GLU A 23 -9.73 0.94 -18.99
CA GLU A 23 -10.33 2.01 -18.20
C GLU A 23 -11.34 1.44 -17.20
N GLN A 24 -12.21 0.52 -17.62
CA GLN A 24 -13.16 -0.14 -16.72
C GLN A 24 -12.48 -0.98 -15.64
N LEU A 25 -11.35 -1.64 -15.95
CA LEU A 25 -10.55 -2.34 -14.96
C LEU A 25 -9.89 -1.36 -14.00
N ALA A 26 -9.25 -0.30 -14.50
CA ALA A 26 -8.61 0.72 -13.69
C ALA A 26 -9.62 1.42 -12.77
N ASP A 27 -10.83 1.68 -13.25
CA ASP A 27 -11.88 2.37 -12.51
C ASP A 27 -12.57 1.43 -11.49
N LYS A 28 -12.66 0.12 -11.78
CA LYS A 28 -13.10 -0.91 -10.81
C LYS A 28 -12.05 -1.23 -9.75
N LEU A 29 -10.77 -1.22 -10.12
CA LEU A 29 -9.65 -1.53 -9.21
C LEU A 29 -9.26 -0.32 -8.37
N GLY A 30 -9.21 0.88 -8.98
CA GLY A 30 -8.92 2.15 -8.31
C GLY A 30 -9.97 2.58 -7.30
N ARG A 31 -11.22 2.11 -7.44
CA ARG A 31 -12.31 2.36 -6.47
C ARG A 31 -12.38 1.35 -5.33
N ARG A 32 -11.64 0.24 -5.38
CA ARG A 32 -11.58 -0.69 -4.25
C ARG A 32 -10.61 -0.14 -3.22
N ALA A 33 -11.20 0.46 -2.18
CA ALA A 33 -10.54 1.26 -1.16
C ALA A 33 -9.33 0.56 -0.50
N PRO A 34 -8.31 1.34 -0.08
CA PRO A 34 -7.16 0.82 0.66
C PRO A 34 -7.61 0.28 2.03
N GLY A 35 -7.46 -1.03 2.21
CA GLY A 35 -7.33 -1.67 3.52
C GLY A 35 -8.61 -1.78 4.35
N THR A 36 -9.34 -2.89 4.25
CA THR A 36 -10.44 -3.19 5.18
C THR A 36 -9.88 -3.55 6.55
N VAL A 37 -10.38 -2.93 7.62
CA VAL A 37 -10.07 -3.35 8.99
C VAL A 37 -10.93 -4.56 9.33
N VAL A 38 -10.28 -5.62 9.82
CA VAL A 38 -10.92 -6.86 10.25
C VAL A 38 -10.67 -7.10 11.73
N PHE A 39 -11.68 -7.63 12.40
CA PHE A 39 -11.62 -8.06 13.79
C PHE A 39 -11.56 -9.59 13.81
N GLY A 40 -10.57 -10.13 14.50
CA GLY A 40 -10.43 -11.57 14.70
C GLY A 40 -11.42 -12.10 15.72
N GLU A 41 -11.48 -13.43 15.82
CA GLU A 41 -12.26 -14.10 16.86
C GLU A 41 -11.80 -13.67 18.25
N PRO A 42 -12.72 -13.32 19.17
CA PRO A 42 -12.36 -12.99 20.53
C PRO A 42 -11.75 -14.20 21.26
N ILE A 43 -10.57 -14.01 21.84
CA ILE A 43 -9.93 -15.01 22.68
C ILE A 43 -10.14 -14.60 24.13
N VAL A 44 -10.86 -15.42 24.88
CA VAL A 44 -11.12 -15.20 26.31
C VAL A 44 -10.11 -16.01 27.12
N SER A 45 -9.39 -15.35 28.02
CA SER A 45 -8.49 -15.99 28.97
C SER A 45 -8.70 -15.36 30.35
N GLN A 46 -9.13 -16.18 31.32
CA GLN A 46 -9.51 -15.71 32.65
C GLN A 46 -10.59 -14.61 32.54
N ASP A 47 -10.30 -13.40 33.05
CA ASP A 47 -11.18 -12.23 33.02
C ASP A 47 -10.79 -11.20 31.94
N ILE A 48 -9.99 -11.63 30.94
CA ILE A 48 -9.49 -10.79 29.86
C ILE A 48 -9.98 -11.35 28.52
N THR A 49 -10.66 -10.51 27.74
CA THR A 49 -11.02 -10.82 26.35
C THR A 49 -10.13 -10.03 25.41
N VAL A 50 -9.46 -10.71 24.50
CA VAL A 50 -8.58 -10.11 23.49
C VAL A 50 -9.22 -10.24 22.12
N ILE A 51 -9.38 -9.13 21.41
CA ILE A 51 -9.91 -9.08 20.04
C ILE A 51 -8.80 -8.61 19.11
N PRO A 52 -8.21 -9.50 18.29
CA PRO A 52 -7.17 -9.13 17.33
C PRO A 52 -7.72 -8.16 16.27
N VAL A 53 -6.91 -7.19 15.86
CA VAL A 53 -7.26 -6.22 14.81
C VAL A 53 -6.20 -6.22 13.73
N ALA A 54 -6.62 -6.45 12.49
CA ALA A 54 -5.74 -6.44 11.32
C ALA A 54 -6.33 -5.58 10.19
N ARG A 55 -5.48 -5.20 9.24
CA ARG A 55 -5.88 -4.57 7.98
C ARG A 55 -5.59 -5.53 6.84
N ILE A 56 -6.59 -5.78 6.00
CA ILE A 56 -6.43 -6.56 4.78
C ILE A 56 -6.43 -5.60 3.60
N GLY A 57 -5.34 -5.57 2.85
CA GLY A 57 -5.20 -4.85 1.60
C GLY A 57 -5.00 -5.80 0.43
N PHE A 58 -5.34 -5.34 -0.77
CA PHE A 58 -5.00 -5.99 -2.03
C PHE A 58 -4.26 -4.96 -2.87
N GLY A 59 -3.23 -5.42 -3.59
CA GLY A 59 -2.41 -4.58 -4.44
C GLY A 59 -2.12 -5.31 -5.74
N PHE A 60 -2.01 -4.56 -6.82
CA PHE A 60 -1.60 -5.06 -8.13
C PHE A 60 -0.41 -4.24 -8.60
N GLY A 61 0.62 -4.92 -9.10
CA GLY A 61 1.83 -4.31 -9.61
C GLY A 61 2.26 -5.02 -10.89
N GLY A 62 2.53 -4.25 -11.93
CA GLY A 62 3.09 -4.74 -13.18
C GLY A 62 4.18 -3.79 -13.67
N ASN A 63 5.18 -4.32 -14.36
CA ASN A 63 6.14 -3.49 -15.07
C ASN A 63 5.52 -3.04 -16.40
N THR A 64 5.17 -1.76 -16.54
CA THR A 64 4.61 -1.17 -17.76
C THR A 64 5.63 -0.32 -18.54
N GLY A 65 6.93 -0.59 -18.38
CA GLY A 65 7.97 0.11 -19.13
C GLY A 65 8.02 -0.26 -20.61
N GLN A 66 8.50 0.65 -21.46
CA GLN A 66 8.64 0.50 -22.93
C GLN A 66 9.64 -0.59 -23.39
N GLN A 67 10.18 -1.36 -22.45
CA GLN A 67 11.01 -2.55 -22.65
C GLN A 67 10.33 -3.84 -22.14
N ALA A 68 9.05 -3.78 -21.76
CA ALA A 68 8.24 -4.97 -21.60
C ALA A 68 8.06 -5.57 -23.00
N GLY A 69 8.92 -6.51 -23.37
CA GLY A 69 8.64 -7.42 -24.47
C GLY A 69 7.37 -8.23 -24.20
N GLU A 70 7.12 -9.24 -25.03
CA GLU A 70 5.91 -10.08 -25.00
C GLU A 70 5.63 -10.77 -23.63
N ASP A 71 6.58 -10.70 -22.68
CA ASP A 71 6.53 -11.28 -21.34
C ASP A 71 6.25 -10.25 -20.22
N GLY A 72 5.33 -9.31 -20.45
CA GLY A 72 4.88 -8.38 -19.40
C GLY A 72 4.27 -9.14 -18.21
N VAL A 73 4.96 -9.17 -17.07
CA VAL A 73 4.46 -9.80 -15.84
C VAL A 73 3.61 -8.82 -15.04
N VAL A 74 2.33 -9.14 -14.91
CA VAL A 74 1.39 -8.48 -14.00
C VAL A 74 1.16 -9.39 -12.80
N GLY A 75 1.43 -8.89 -11.60
CA GLY A 75 1.23 -9.60 -10.34
C GLY A 75 0.19 -8.92 -9.46
N GLY A 76 -0.61 -9.72 -8.76
CA GLY A 76 -1.52 -9.26 -7.70
C GLY A 76 -1.20 -9.96 -6.39
N GLY A 77 -1.36 -9.25 -5.27
CA GLY A 77 -1.13 -9.79 -3.93
C GLY A 77 -2.18 -9.31 -2.93
N VAL A 78 -2.39 -10.12 -1.90
CA VAL A 78 -3.18 -9.76 -0.72
C VAL A 78 -2.23 -9.65 0.45
N GLU A 79 -2.31 -8.55 1.20
CA GLU A 79 -1.52 -8.32 2.40
C GLU A 79 -2.45 -8.28 3.62
N ALA A 80 -2.13 -9.06 4.64
CA ALA A 80 -2.76 -8.97 5.96
C ALA A 80 -1.75 -8.37 6.95
N LYS A 81 -1.99 -7.13 7.39
CA LYS A 81 -1.11 -6.41 8.31
C LYS A 81 -1.74 -6.33 9.70
N PRO A 82 -1.15 -6.93 10.74
CA PRO A 82 -1.65 -6.79 12.11
C PRO A 82 -1.50 -5.33 12.56
N LEU A 83 -2.56 -4.75 13.13
CA LEU A 83 -2.56 -3.39 13.65
C LEU A 83 -2.41 -3.37 15.19
N GLY A 84 -3.00 -4.35 15.86
CA GLY A 84 -3.07 -4.40 17.31
C GLY A 84 -4.12 -5.37 17.81
N PHE A 85 -4.54 -5.20 19.05
CA PHE A 85 -5.66 -5.92 19.65
C PHE A 85 -6.41 -5.04 20.64
N ILE A 86 -7.69 -5.33 20.83
CA ILE A 86 -8.52 -4.71 21.86
C ILE A 86 -8.51 -5.64 23.06
N GLU A 87 -8.07 -5.13 24.20
CA GLU A 87 -8.13 -5.82 25.48
C GLU A 87 -9.36 -5.35 26.24
N ILE A 88 -10.23 -6.28 26.61
CA ILE A 88 -11.40 -6.01 27.45
C ILE A 88 -11.16 -6.67 28.80
N LYS A 89 -11.09 -5.86 29.86
CA LYS A 89 -10.90 -6.31 31.24
C LYS A 89 -11.76 -5.45 32.16
N GLU A 90 -12.46 -6.08 33.11
CA GLU A 90 -13.30 -5.36 34.10
C GLU A 90 -14.31 -4.39 33.44
N GLY A 91 -14.87 -4.78 32.29
CA GLY A 91 -15.81 -3.95 31.51
C GLY A 91 -15.17 -2.77 30.77
N LYS A 92 -13.85 -2.62 30.79
CA LYS A 92 -13.11 -1.57 30.07
C LYS A 92 -12.46 -2.15 28.83
N ALA A 93 -12.65 -1.50 27.68
CA ALA A 93 -11.99 -1.85 26.41
C ALA A 93 -10.83 -0.88 26.13
N VAL A 94 -9.63 -1.41 25.92
CA VAL A 94 -8.41 -0.65 25.62
C VAL A 94 -7.75 -1.21 24.37
N TYR A 95 -7.52 -0.36 23.37
CA TYR A 95 -6.79 -0.73 22.17
C TYR A 95 -5.27 -0.67 22.39
N LYS A 96 -4.57 -1.77 22.11
CA LYS A 96 -3.10 -1.88 22.17
C LYS A 96 -2.53 -2.08 20.76
N PRO A 97 -1.81 -1.07 20.20
CA PRO A 97 -1.21 -1.20 18.88
C PRO A 97 0.03 -2.10 18.92
N ILE A 98 0.20 -2.94 17.90
CA ILE A 98 1.43 -3.70 17.67
C ILE A 98 2.32 -2.83 16.77
N ARG A 99 3.42 -2.29 17.33
CA ARG A 99 4.41 -1.51 16.59
C ARG A 99 5.70 -2.31 16.47
N ASP A 100 6.30 -2.28 15.30
CA ASP A 100 7.65 -2.84 15.09
C ASP A 100 8.66 -2.12 16.00
N PRO A 101 9.40 -2.84 16.85
CA PRO A 101 10.41 -2.25 17.73
C PRO A 101 11.45 -1.44 16.95
N TRP A 102 11.79 -1.88 15.74
CA TRP A 102 12.77 -1.22 14.88
C TRP A 102 12.35 0.18 14.41
N VAL A 103 11.05 0.42 14.19
CA VAL A 103 10.56 1.76 13.76
C VAL A 103 10.80 2.79 14.86
N ASN A 104 10.56 2.41 16.12
CA ASN A 104 10.79 3.30 17.26
C ASN A 104 12.26 3.63 17.49
N VAL A 105 13.19 2.82 16.98
CA VAL A 105 14.63 3.06 17.10
C VAL A 105 15.17 3.80 15.88
N LEU A 106 14.82 3.37 14.68
CA LEU A 106 15.43 3.86 13.46
C LEU A 106 14.96 5.27 13.09
N VAL A 107 13.69 5.59 13.31
CA VAL A 107 13.12 6.91 13.00
C VAL A 107 13.78 8.03 13.83
N PRO A 108 13.89 7.96 15.17
CA PRO A 108 14.58 9.00 15.93
C PRO A 108 16.08 9.05 15.65
N LEU A 109 16.74 7.93 15.36
CA LEU A 109 18.15 7.94 14.95
C LEU A 109 18.35 8.67 13.62
N ALA A 110 17.55 8.36 12.60
CA ALA A 110 17.62 9.04 11.31
C ALA A 110 17.28 10.54 11.44
N GLY A 111 16.24 10.88 12.21
CA GLY A 111 15.89 12.27 12.49
C GLY A 111 17.00 13.03 13.22
N GLY A 112 17.62 12.40 14.23
CA GLY A 112 18.74 12.96 14.98
C GLY A 112 19.97 13.19 14.11
N ALA A 113 20.31 12.24 13.23
CA ALA A 113 21.43 12.38 12.31
C ALA A 113 21.22 13.53 11.30
N LEU A 114 20.02 13.65 10.73
CA LEU A 114 19.67 14.74 9.80
C LEU A 114 19.69 16.11 10.50
N ALA A 115 19.10 16.21 11.69
CA ALA A 115 19.10 17.44 12.48
C ALA A 115 20.53 17.83 12.87
N GLY A 116 21.34 16.87 13.35
CA GLY A 116 22.74 17.10 13.69
C GLY A 116 23.58 17.57 12.51
N ALA A 117 23.43 16.94 11.34
CA ALA A 117 24.11 17.36 10.12
C ALA A 117 23.68 18.76 9.66
N ALA A 118 22.40 19.11 9.78
CA ALA A 118 21.90 20.45 9.45
C ALA A 118 22.47 21.53 10.38
N ILE A 119 22.52 21.26 11.69
CA ILE A 119 23.11 22.17 12.68
C ILE A 119 24.60 22.35 12.42
N LEU A 120 25.34 21.26 12.21
CA LEU A 120 26.77 21.30 11.90
C LEU A 120 27.05 22.11 10.62
N ARG A 121 26.23 21.89 9.58
CA ARG A 121 26.34 22.63 8.31
C ARG A 121 25.99 24.11 8.47
N TYR A 122 25.04 24.46 9.33
CA TYR A 122 24.68 25.83 9.65
C TYR A 122 25.84 26.55 10.39
N LEU A 123 26.44 25.90 11.38
CA LEU A 123 27.58 26.43 12.14
C LEU A 123 28.82 26.61 11.24
N ALA A 124 29.13 25.63 10.39
CA ALA A 124 30.26 25.71 9.46
C ALA A 124 30.11 26.82 8.41
N ARG A 125 28.88 27.22 8.08
CA ARG A 125 28.62 28.36 7.17
C ARG A 125 28.77 29.71 7.86
N ARG A 126 28.50 29.80 9.16
CA ARG A 126 28.59 31.04 9.94
C ARG A 126 30.04 31.46 10.24
N GLY A 127 30.96 30.51 10.40
CA GLY A 127 32.38 30.80 10.63
C GLY A 127 33.20 31.15 9.38
N ARG A 128 32.55 31.31 8.22
CA ARG A 128 33.19 31.64 6.92
C ARG A 128 32.88 33.06 6.44
N HIS A 129 32.18 33.85 7.25
CA HIS A 129 31.97 35.28 7.09
C HIS A 129 32.71 36.00 8.22
#